data_AF-A0AAE2YEH8-F1
#
_entry.id   AF-A0AAE2YEH8-F1
#
_cell.length_a   1.000
_cell.length_b   1.000
_cell.length_c   1.000
_cell.angle_alpha   90.00
_cell.angle_beta   90.00
_cell.angle_gamma   90.00
#
_symmetry.space_group_name_H-M   'P 1'
#
loop_
_entity.id
_entity.type
_entity.pdbx_description
1 polymer ?
#
loop_
_entity_poly.entity_id
_entity_poly.type
_entity_poly.pdbx_seq_one_letter_code
_entity_poly.pdbx_strand_id
1 'polypeptide(L)' 'MSRDLLEQACKQEKDPDVKERLLLVLRVKCDWGSAAQAARELHRTKPWVSKWLKKFEQQGLEGLKRLFPEAVAPPK' A
#
# COMPACT_ATOMS: atom_id res chain seq x y z
N MET A 1 -12.51 -3.81 4.20
CA MET A 1 -11.91 -3.00 3.11
C MET A 1 -12.27 -3.66 1.80
N SER A 2 -13.09 -3.00 0.97
CA SER A 2 -13.57 -3.58 -0.29
C SER A 2 -12.48 -3.48 -1.36
N ARG A 3 -12.28 -4.57 -2.13
CA ARG A 3 -11.41 -4.63 -3.31
C ARG A 3 -11.60 -3.42 -4.24
N ASP A 4 -12.86 -3.06 -4.45
CA ASP A 4 -13.29 -1.97 -5.33
C ASP A 4 -12.65 -0.61 -4.98
N LEU A 5 -12.56 -0.28 -3.69
CA LEU A 5 -11.93 0.94 -3.20
C LEU A 5 -10.42 0.98 -3.50
N LEU A 6 -9.73 -0.15 -3.35
CA LEU A 6 -8.30 -0.27 -3.66
C LEU A 6 -8.04 -0.20 -5.16
N GLU A 7 -8.88 -0.84 -5.97
CA GLU A 7 -8.80 -0.75 -7.44
C GLU A 7 -9.07 0.67 -7.92
N GLN A 8 -10.10 1.34 -7.38
CA GLN A 8 -10.41 2.71 -7.75
C GLN A 8 -9.29 3.66 -7.34
N ALA A 9 -8.73 3.51 -6.13
CA ALA A 9 -7.57 4.27 -5.70
C ALA A 9 -6.37 4.03 -6.64
N CYS A 10 -6.08 2.78 -7.00
CA CYS A 10 -5.01 2.44 -7.94
C CYS A 10 -5.23 3.01 -9.36
N LYS A 11 -6.48 3.11 -9.81
CA LYS A 11 -6.85 3.70 -11.12
C LYS A 11 -6.75 5.23 -11.11
N GLN A 12 -7.12 5.85 -10.00
CA GLN A 12 -7.08 7.32 -9.83
C GLN A 12 -5.69 7.84 -9.49
N GLU A 13 -4.83 7.01 -8.91
CA GLU A 13 -3.50 7.43 -8.48
C GLU A 13 -2.58 7.65 -9.68
N LYS A 14 -2.00 8.85 -9.73
CA LYS A 14 -1.07 9.27 -10.79
C LYS A 14 0.37 9.02 -10.42
N ASP A 15 0.67 8.96 -9.12
CA ASP A 15 2.03 8.71 -8.65
C ASP A 15 2.36 7.21 -8.81
N PRO A 16 3.39 6.87 -9.59
CA PRO A 16 3.73 5.48 -9.86
C PRO A 16 4.17 4.73 -8.60
N ASP A 17 4.80 5.42 -7.63
CA ASP A 17 5.30 4.80 -6.42
C ASP A 17 4.14 4.48 -5.45
N VAL A 18 3.18 5.41 -5.31
CA VAL A 18 1.94 5.17 -4.55
C VAL A 18 1.10 4.08 -5.22
N LYS A 19 1.00 4.09 -6.55
CA LYS A 19 0.29 3.04 -7.30
C LYS A 19 0.90 1.66 -7.06
N GLU A 20 2.22 1.55 -7.00
CA GLU A 20 2.91 0.30 -6.73
C GLU A 20 2.61 -0.24 -5.32
N ARG A 21 2.54 0.64 -4.32
CA ARG A 21 2.16 0.30 -2.94
C ARG A 21 0.70 -0.11 -2.83
N LEU A 22 -0.19 0.54 -3.59
CA LEU A 22 -1.60 0.16 -3.67
C LEU A 22 -1.75 -1.22 -4.31
N LEU A 23 -1.02 -1.50 -5.39
CA LEU A 23 -0.98 -2.81 -6.04
C LEU A 23 -0.46 -3.91 -5.09
N LEU A 24 0.53 -3.61 -4.27
CA LEU A 24 1.01 -4.53 -3.23
C LEU A 24 -0.12 -4.95 -2.30
N VAL A 25 -0.84 -3.98 -1.74
CA VAL A 25 -1.91 -4.24 -0.78
C VAL A 25 -3.08 -4.96 -1.45
N LEU A 26 -3.42 -4.57 -2.68
CA LEU A 26 -4.44 -5.24 -3.49
C LEU A 26 -4.09 -6.72 -3.68
N ARG A 27 -2.87 -7.04 -4.11
CA ARG A 27 -2.44 -8.44 -4.31
C ARG A 27 -2.49 -9.25 -3.01
N VAL A 28 -2.01 -8.69 -1.91
CA VAL A 28 -1.91 -9.41 -0.64
C VAL A 28 -3.27 -9.61 0.02
N LYS A 29 -4.15 -8.60 0.00
CA LYS A 29 -5.46 -8.68 0.66
C LYS A 29 -6.56 -9.27 -0.23
N CYS A 30 -6.43 -9.20 -1.56
CA CYS A 30 -7.51 -9.59 -2.48
C CYS A 30 -7.22 -10.84 -3.31
N ASP A 31 -5.97 -11.04 -3.74
CA ASP A 31 -5.59 -12.14 -4.64
C ASP A 31 -5.12 -13.40 -3.90
N TRP A 32 -5.28 -13.44 -2.56
CA TRP A 32 -4.78 -14.53 -1.69
C TRP A 32 -3.25 -14.72 -1.72
N GLY A 33 -2.53 -13.83 -2.40
CA GLY A 33 -1.08 -13.90 -2.56
C GLY A 33 -0.34 -13.58 -1.26
N SER A 34 0.55 -14.47 -0.86
CA SER A 34 1.46 -14.19 0.25
C SER A 34 2.33 -12.96 -0.04
N ALA A 35 2.76 -12.23 1.00
CA ALA A 35 3.69 -11.09 0.87
C ALA A 35 4.95 -11.44 0.05
N ALA A 36 5.42 -12.69 0.13
CA ALA A 36 6.54 -13.19 -0.66
C ALA A 36 6.24 -13.27 -2.17
N GLN A 37 5.02 -13.65 -2.56
CA GLN A 37 4.60 -13.69 -3.95
C GLN A 37 4.44 -12.28 -4.49
N ALA A 38 3.76 -11.40 -3.73
CA ALA A 38 3.59 -10.01 -4.11
C ALA A 38 4.95 -9.29 -4.27
N ALA A 39 5.93 -9.58 -3.41
CA ALA A 39 7.31 -9.07 -3.55
C ALA A 39 7.95 -9.50 -4.88
N ARG A 40 7.82 -10.77 -5.26
CA ARG A 40 8.38 -11.30 -6.53
C ARG A 40 7.75 -10.63 -7.74
N GLU A 41 6.43 -10.50 -7.74
CA GLU A 41 5.71 -9.93 -8.88
C GLU A 41 5.88 -8.42 -9.03
N LEU A 42 6.12 -7.71 -7.93
CA LEU A 42 6.48 -6.29 -7.98
C LEU A 42 7.98 -6.04 -8.13
N HIS A 43 8.80 -7.09 -8.25
CA HIS A 43 10.25 -6.99 -8.29
C HIS A 43 10.83 -6.19 -7.10
N ARG A 44 10.17 -6.27 -5.94
CA ARG A 44 10.56 -5.56 -4.71
C ARG A 44 11.12 -6.51 -3.66
N THR A 45 11.84 -5.91 -2.72
CA THR A 45 12.44 -6.64 -1.60
C THR A 45 11.38 -6.96 -0.54
N LYS A 46 11.52 -8.11 0.13
CA LYS A 46 10.69 -8.48 1.30
C LYS A 46 10.57 -7.37 2.36
N PRO A 47 11.64 -6.68 2.80
CA PRO A 47 11.53 -5.60 3.78
C PRO A 47 10.69 -4.42 3.28
N TRP A 48 10.73 -4.09 1.99
CA TRP A 48 9.86 -3.07 1.41
C TRP A 48 8.39 -3.47 1.52
N VAL A 49 8.07 -4.71 1.18
CA VAL A 49 6.71 -5.25 1.30
C VAL A 49 6.21 -5.22 2.74
N SER A 50 6.99 -5.77 3.68
CA SER A 50 6.61 -5.79 5.10
C SER A 50 6.39 -4.38 5.65
N LYS A 51 7.22 -3.40 5.26
CA LYS A 51 7.10 -2.00 5.66
C LYS A 51 5.76 -1.41 5.22
N TRP A 52 5.39 -1.59 3.94
CA TRP A 52 4.17 -0.99 3.40
C TRP A 52 2.90 -1.70 3.85
N LEU A 53 2.94 -3.03 4.01
CA LEU A 53 1.83 -3.76 4.60
C LEU A 53 1.56 -3.30 6.03
N LYS A 54 2.61 -3.19 6.86
CA LYS A 54 2.47 -2.68 8.23
C LYS A 54 1.92 -1.24 8.24
N LYS A 55 2.39 -0.39 7.32
CA LYS A 55 1.92 1.00 7.22
C LYS A 55 0.45 1.07 6.78
N PHE A 56 0.02 0.21 5.87
CA PHE A 56 -1.38 0.07 5.49
C PHE A 56 -2.25 -0.44 6.65
N GLU A 57 -1.76 -1.38 7.45
CA GLU A 57 -2.51 -1.88 8.60
C GLU A 57 -2.65 -0.83 9.71
N GLN A 58 -1.69 0.08 9.84
CA GLN A 58 -1.73 1.16 10.82
C GLN A 58 -2.51 2.41 10.37
N GLN A 59 -2.40 2.80 9.10
CA GLN A 59 -2.89 4.09 8.58
C GLN A 59 -3.82 3.96 7.36
N GLY A 60 -4.10 2.74 6.91
CA GLY A 60 -4.92 2.50 5.73
C GLY A 60 -4.32 3.05 4.43
N LEU A 61 -5.20 3.45 3.51
CA LEU A 61 -4.84 4.00 2.20
C LEU A 61 -3.99 5.27 2.30
N GLU A 62 -4.27 6.15 3.26
CA GLU A 62 -3.52 7.40 3.44
C GLU A 62 -2.04 7.15 3.80
N GLY A 63 -1.77 6.09 4.56
CA GLY A 63 -0.41 5.67 4.90
C GLY A 63 0.44 5.28 3.69
N LEU A 64 -0.19 4.82 2.60
CA LEU A 64 0.50 4.46 1.35
C LEU A 64 0.80 5.69 0.49
N LYS A 65 -0.02 6.74 0.59
CA LYS A 65 0.17 8.01 -0.12
C LYS A 65 1.28 8.86 0.51
N ARG A 66 1.43 8.81 1.83
CA ARG A 66 2.39 9.66 2.56
C ARG A 66 3.80 9.04 2.64
N LEU A 67 4.77 9.69 1.96
CA LEU A 67 6.15 9.21 1.82
C LEU A 67 7.11 9.58 2.98
N PHE A 68 6.72 10.39 3.97
CA PHE A 68 7.64 10.87 5.01
C PHE A 68 7.10 10.70 6.44
N PRO A 69 8.00 10.54 7.45
CA PRO A 69 7.66 10.41 8.86
C PRO A 69 7.19 11.76 9.44
N GLU A 70 6.26 11.69 10.39
CA GLU A 70 5.76 12.72 11.30
C GLU A 70 6.02 14.21 10.98
N ALA A 71 4.96 14.94 10.65
CA ALA A 71 4.68 16.24 11.28
C ALA A 71 3.22 16.65 11.05
N VAL A 72 2.64 17.23 12.09
CA VAL A 72 1.25 17.73 12.24
C VAL A 72 0.25 16.67 12.69
N ALA A 73 0.24 16.49 14.01
CA ALA A 73 -0.89 16.03 14.81
C ALA A 73 -2.20 16.76 14.43
N PRO A 74 -3.38 16.14 14.61
CA PRO A 74 -4.66 16.81 14.35
C PRO A 74 -4.88 17.95 15.37
N PRO A 75 -5.52 19.07 14.98
CA PRO A 75 -5.69 20.23 15.85
C PRO A 75 -6.78 19.97 16.92
N LYS A 76 -6.57 20.49 18.13
CA LYS A 76 -7.61 20.86 19.08
C LYS A 76 -7.29 22.23 19.67
#